data_AF-A0A847HEE3-F1
#
_entry.id   AF-A0A847HEE3-F1
#
_cell.length_a   1.000
_cell.length_b   1.000
_cell.length_c   1.000
_cell.angle_alpha   90.00
_cell.angle_beta   90.00
_cell.angle_gamma   90.00
#
_symmetry.space_group_name_H-M   'P 1'
#
loop_
_entity.id
_entity.type
_entity.pdbx_description
1 polymer ?
#
loop_
_entity_poly.entity_id
_entity_poly.type
_entity_poly.pdbx_seq_one_letter_code
_entity_poly.pdbx_strand_id
1 'polypeptide(L)'
;MAGGLIALLDDVALIARAAAASVDDVAAAAGKTSVKAAGVVVDDAAVTPRFVTGVTPARELPMIWRITKGSLINKLVIILPIALFLSWIAPWALTPILMIGGTYLCYEGAEKVLAKVLGHGGHDKPAKDKSPVAEDQLVKGAIMTDLILSAEIMVISLNEVSDQPMIFRAAVLVVVAIGITALVYGAVALLVKMDDIGLRMVSRGGPGAGF
;
A
#
# COMPACT_ATOMS: atom_id res chain seq x y z
N MET A 1 -49.57 -10.00 -23.53
CA MET A 1 -48.21 -9.39 -23.64
C MET A 1 -47.59 -8.96 -22.30
N ALA A 2 -48.27 -9.08 -21.13
CA ALA A 2 -47.72 -8.66 -19.83
C ALA A 2 -46.70 -9.63 -19.19
N GLY A 3 -46.75 -10.93 -19.51
CA GLY A 3 -45.85 -11.94 -18.91
C GLY A 3 -44.39 -11.85 -19.35
N GLY A 4 -44.11 -11.34 -20.56
CA GLY A 4 -42.74 -11.20 -21.06
C GLY A 4 -41.94 -10.10 -20.37
N LEU A 5 -42.59 -9.02 -19.94
CA LEU A 5 -41.93 -7.93 -19.22
C LEU A 5 -41.63 -8.31 -17.77
N ILE A 6 -42.53 -9.06 -17.12
CA ILE A 6 -42.32 -9.58 -15.76
C ILE A 6 -41.20 -10.61 -15.74
N ALA A 7 -41.12 -11.50 -16.75
CA ALA A 7 -40.01 -12.46 -16.88
C ALA A 7 -38.65 -11.77 -17.09
N LEU A 8 -38.59 -10.72 -17.93
CA LEU A 8 -37.38 -9.91 -18.11
C LEU A 8 -36.93 -9.21 -16.83
N LEU A 9 -37.88 -8.69 -16.03
CA LEU A 9 -37.57 -8.07 -14.75
C LEU A 9 -37.09 -9.11 -13.72
N ASP A 10 -37.60 -10.33 -13.77
CA ASP A 10 -37.16 -11.44 -12.91
C ASP A 10 -35.74 -11.89 -13.27
N ASP A 11 -35.40 -11.98 -14.57
CA ASP A 11 -34.04 -12.28 -15.04
C ASP A 11 -33.04 -11.18 -14.63
N VAL A 12 -33.42 -9.90 -14.73
CA VAL A 12 -32.59 -8.79 -14.26
C VAL A 12 -32.43 -8.84 -12.74
N ALA A 13 -33.48 -9.17 -11.99
CA ALA A 13 -33.40 -9.34 -10.54
C ALA A 13 -32.51 -10.52 -10.16
N LEU A 14 -32.54 -11.61 -10.93
CA LEU A 14 -31.68 -12.78 -10.75
C LEU A 14 -30.21 -12.43 -11.01
N ILE A 15 -29.91 -11.75 -12.11
CA ILE A 15 -28.56 -11.26 -12.44
C ILE A 15 -28.07 -10.26 -11.40
N ALA A 16 -28.92 -9.34 -10.95
CA ALA A 16 -28.58 -8.36 -9.92
C ALA A 16 -28.29 -9.04 -8.57
N ARG A 17 -29.06 -10.06 -8.18
CA ARG A 17 -28.80 -10.86 -6.97
C ARG A 17 -27.52 -11.68 -7.08
N ALA A 18 -27.28 -12.31 -8.22
CA ALA A 18 -26.05 -13.06 -8.46
C ALA A 18 -24.81 -12.13 -8.46
N ALA A 19 -24.93 -10.95 -9.06
CA ALA A 19 -23.90 -9.91 -9.03
C ALA A 19 -23.65 -9.44 -7.59
N ALA A 20 -24.70 -9.15 -6.82
CA ALA A 20 -24.56 -8.76 -5.41
C ALA A 20 -23.85 -9.83 -4.57
N ALA A 21 -24.23 -11.10 -4.70
CA ALA A 21 -23.58 -12.21 -4.02
C ALA A 21 -22.08 -12.32 -4.38
N SER A 22 -21.74 -12.16 -5.68
CA SER A 22 -20.34 -12.16 -6.10
C SER A 22 -19.52 -10.99 -5.56
N VAL A 23 -20.15 -9.82 -5.35
CA VAL A 23 -19.49 -8.66 -4.73
C VAL A 23 -19.22 -8.94 -3.25
N ASP A 24 -20.19 -9.54 -2.54
CA ASP A 24 -20.01 -9.92 -1.13
C ASP A 24 -18.88 -10.95 -0.96
N ASP A 25 -18.78 -11.93 -1.86
CA ASP A 25 -17.70 -12.93 -1.86
C ASP A 25 -16.33 -12.28 -2.12
N VAL A 26 -16.25 -11.35 -3.08
CA VAL A 26 -15.02 -10.59 -3.35
C VAL A 26 -14.63 -9.76 -2.13
N ALA A 27 -15.59 -9.10 -1.48
CA ALA A 27 -15.34 -8.30 -0.29
C ALA A 27 -14.85 -9.16 0.89
N ALA A 28 -15.47 -10.31 1.12
CA ALA A 28 -15.05 -11.26 2.15
C ALA A 28 -13.64 -11.81 1.89
N ALA A 29 -13.36 -12.21 0.65
CA ALA A 29 -12.03 -12.66 0.25
C ALA A 29 -10.98 -11.55 0.37
N ALA A 30 -11.30 -10.33 -0.07
CA ALA A 30 -10.43 -9.16 0.10
C ALA A 30 -10.15 -8.86 1.57
N GLY A 31 -11.15 -8.98 2.45
CA GLY A 31 -10.96 -8.84 3.89
C GLY A 31 -10.00 -9.88 4.46
N LYS A 32 -10.23 -11.17 4.15
CA LYS A 32 -9.38 -12.27 4.62
C LYS A 32 -7.94 -12.16 4.12
N THR A 33 -7.76 -11.85 2.85
CA THR A 33 -6.44 -11.69 2.21
C THR A 33 -5.70 -10.49 2.80
N SER A 34 -6.38 -9.36 2.99
CA SER A 34 -5.82 -8.17 3.64
C SER A 34 -5.36 -8.47 5.08
N VAL A 35 -6.12 -9.26 5.85
CA VAL A 35 -5.72 -9.67 7.21
C VAL A 35 -4.44 -10.50 7.19
N LYS A 36 -4.26 -11.39 6.21
CA LYS A 36 -3.02 -12.15 6.07
C LYS A 36 -1.83 -11.31 5.64
N ALA A 37 -2.06 -10.30 4.81
CA ALA A 37 -1.03 -9.34 4.44
C ALA A 37 -0.73 -8.31 5.54
N ALA A 38 -1.57 -8.20 6.59
CA ALA A 38 -1.48 -7.15 7.60
C ALA A 38 -0.12 -7.08 8.31
N GLY A 39 0.56 -8.21 8.50
CA GLY A 39 1.91 -8.24 9.07
C GLY A 39 2.93 -7.45 8.25
N VAL A 40 2.85 -7.55 6.92
CA VAL A 40 3.72 -6.84 5.97
C VAL A 40 3.26 -5.40 5.74
N VAL A 41 1.96 -5.12 5.89
CA VAL A 41 1.40 -3.76 5.78
C VAL A 41 2.01 -2.80 6.80
N VAL A 42 2.41 -3.30 7.97
CA VAL A 42 3.10 -2.48 8.99
C VAL A 42 4.44 -1.96 8.47
N ASP A 43 5.18 -2.80 7.72
CA ASP A 43 6.45 -2.41 7.13
C ASP A 43 6.25 -1.33 6.06
N ASP A 44 5.21 -1.46 5.22
CA ASP A 44 4.83 -0.45 4.22
C ASP A 44 4.52 0.92 4.86
N ALA A 45 3.79 0.90 5.97
CA ALA A 45 3.46 2.10 6.75
C ALA A 45 4.69 2.73 7.44
N ALA A 46 5.70 1.94 7.81
CA ALA A 46 6.88 2.42 8.51
C ALA A 46 7.89 3.15 7.58
N VAL A 47 7.84 2.88 6.27
CA VAL A 47 8.81 3.41 5.31
C VAL A 47 8.36 4.78 4.79
N THR A 48 7.06 5.02 4.58
CA THR A 48 6.56 6.27 3.99
C THR A 48 6.89 7.55 4.79
N PRO A 49 6.77 7.59 6.14
CA PRO A 49 7.14 8.77 6.93
C PRO A 49 8.60 9.19 6.76
N ARG A 50 9.50 8.23 6.54
CA ARG A 50 10.95 8.49 6.40
C ARG A 50 11.31 9.34 5.19
N PHE A 51 10.49 9.31 4.14
CA PHE A 51 10.74 10.07 2.92
C PHE A 51 10.29 11.53 3.00
N VAL A 52 9.41 11.85 3.96
CA VAL A 52 8.82 13.18 4.09
C VAL A 52 9.32 13.94 5.32
N THR A 53 9.93 13.24 6.28
CA THR A 53 10.56 13.85 7.46
C THR A 53 11.64 14.87 7.10
N GLY A 54 11.48 16.11 7.55
CA GLY A 54 12.44 17.21 7.34
C GLY A 54 12.10 18.13 6.17
N VAL A 55 11.01 17.86 5.45
CA VAL A 55 10.41 18.80 4.48
C VAL A 55 9.53 19.80 5.24
N THR A 56 9.25 20.96 4.67
CA THR A 56 8.32 21.91 5.31
C THR A 56 6.93 21.27 5.47
N PRO A 57 6.28 21.38 6.64
CA PRO A 57 4.93 20.89 6.94
C PRO A 57 3.90 21.03 5.81
N ALA A 58 3.88 22.20 5.17
CA ALA A 58 2.94 22.50 4.09
C ALA A 58 3.09 21.64 2.82
N ARG A 59 4.22 20.94 2.64
CA ARG A 59 4.54 20.14 1.45
C ARG A 59 4.49 18.63 1.68
N GLU A 60 4.41 18.18 2.93
CA GLU A 60 4.39 16.76 3.27
C GLU A 60 3.13 16.05 2.76
N LEU A 61 1.94 16.62 3.00
CA LEU A 61 0.68 16.07 2.49
C LEU A 61 0.59 15.99 0.95
N PRO A 62 0.94 17.05 0.19
CA PRO A 62 1.02 16.97 -1.28
C PRO A 62 1.98 15.89 -1.78
N MET A 63 3.11 15.69 -1.10
CA MET A 63 4.10 14.68 -1.45
C MET A 63 3.57 13.27 -1.20
N ILE A 64 2.96 13.03 -0.03
CA ILE A 64 2.28 11.76 0.29
C ILE A 64 1.25 11.44 -0.80
N TRP A 65 0.43 12.41 -1.21
CA TRP A 65 -0.56 12.21 -2.26
C TRP A 65 0.04 11.80 -3.62
N ARG A 66 1.20 12.36 -3.99
CA ARG A 66 1.93 11.96 -5.20
C ARG A 66 2.43 10.51 -5.08
N ILE A 67 2.95 10.13 -3.91
CA ILE A 67 3.42 8.78 -3.63
C ILE A 67 2.23 7.80 -3.68
N THR A 68 1.10 8.13 -3.03
CA THR A 68 -0.13 7.31 -3.05
C THR A 68 -0.62 7.05 -4.47
N LYS A 69 -0.64 8.07 -5.34
CA LYS A 69 -1.03 7.90 -6.75
C LYS A 69 -0.06 7.00 -7.51
N GLY A 70 1.25 7.23 -7.34
CA GLY A 70 2.29 6.41 -7.97
C GLY A 70 2.21 4.95 -7.54
N SER A 71 2.06 4.73 -6.23
CA SER A 71 1.86 3.43 -5.60
C SER A 71 0.64 2.70 -6.15
N LEU A 72 -0.52 3.37 -6.25
CA LEU A 72 -1.74 2.76 -6.76
C LEU A 72 -1.60 2.37 -8.24
N ILE A 73 -0.98 3.22 -9.05
CA ILE A 73 -0.69 2.91 -10.46
C ILE A 73 0.24 1.71 -10.56
N ASN A 74 1.32 1.67 -9.77
CA ASN A 74 2.24 0.53 -9.73
C ASN A 74 1.54 -0.77 -9.35
N LYS A 75 0.71 -0.75 -8.31
CA LYS A 75 -0.06 -1.92 -7.86
C LYS A 75 -1.01 -2.43 -8.94
N LEU A 76 -1.79 -1.54 -9.56
CA LEU A 76 -2.84 -1.94 -10.51
C LEU A 76 -2.33 -2.18 -11.94
N VAL A 77 -1.34 -1.43 -12.40
CA VAL A 77 -0.87 -1.44 -13.80
C VAL A 77 0.38 -2.30 -13.99
N ILE A 78 1.19 -2.49 -12.95
CA ILE A 78 2.43 -3.28 -13.05
C ILE A 78 2.29 -4.59 -12.29
N ILE A 79 2.08 -4.54 -10.98
CA ILE A 79 2.12 -5.72 -10.12
C ILE A 79 0.96 -6.66 -10.43
N LEU A 80 -0.27 -6.16 -10.44
CA LEU A 80 -1.47 -6.96 -10.68
C LEU A 80 -1.42 -7.77 -11.99
N PRO A 81 -1.15 -7.18 -13.18
CA PRO A 81 -1.09 -7.96 -14.41
C PRO A 81 0.06 -8.96 -14.43
N ILE A 82 1.25 -8.59 -13.91
CA ILE A 82 2.38 -9.52 -13.81
C ILE A 82 2.03 -10.69 -12.89
N ALA A 83 1.46 -10.43 -11.73
CA ALA A 83 1.12 -11.45 -10.75
C ALA A 83 0.03 -12.39 -11.29
N LEU A 84 -1.03 -11.85 -11.92
CA LEU A 84 -2.08 -12.66 -12.55
C LEU A 84 -1.51 -13.53 -13.70
N PHE A 85 -0.65 -12.96 -14.54
CA PHE A 85 0.02 -13.70 -15.62
C PHE A 85 0.93 -14.81 -15.07
N LEU A 86 1.72 -14.51 -14.05
CA LEU A 86 2.59 -15.49 -13.39
C LEU A 86 1.77 -16.61 -12.73
N SER A 87 0.62 -16.27 -12.11
CA SER A 87 -0.27 -17.27 -11.49
C SER A 87 -0.86 -18.27 -12.48
N TRP A 88 -0.93 -17.90 -13.77
CA TRP A 88 -1.44 -18.78 -14.82
C TRP A 88 -0.37 -19.74 -15.35
N ILE A 89 0.86 -19.25 -15.53
CA ILE A 89 1.95 -20.01 -16.18
C ILE A 89 2.80 -20.78 -15.17
N ALA A 90 3.11 -20.15 -14.03
CA ALA A 90 4.03 -20.68 -13.05
C ALA A 90 3.66 -20.20 -11.63
N PRO A 91 2.52 -20.64 -11.06
CA PRO A 91 2.11 -20.24 -9.71
C PRO A 91 3.16 -20.60 -8.65
N TRP A 92 3.90 -21.69 -8.86
CA TRP A 92 5.00 -22.11 -7.99
C TRP A 92 6.15 -21.09 -7.94
N ALA A 93 6.27 -20.18 -8.91
CA ALA A 93 7.33 -19.17 -8.96
C ALA A 93 7.05 -17.96 -8.05
N LEU A 94 5.80 -17.77 -7.61
CA LEU A 94 5.45 -16.69 -6.68
C LEU A 94 6.20 -16.81 -5.36
N THR A 95 6.22 -18.01 -4.76
CA THR A 95 6.90 -18.29 -3.49
C THR A 95 8.41 -18.04 -3.54
N PRO A 96 9.20 -18.58 -4.49
CA PRO A 96 10.64 -18.31 -4.54
C PRO A 96 10.96 -16.84 -4.84
N ILE A 97 10.16 -16.14 -5.64
CA ILE A 97 10.30 -14.69 -5.85
C ILE A 97 10.14 -13.94 -4.52
N LEU A 98 9.11 -14.29 -3.73
CA LEU A 98 8.91 -13.73 -2.40
C LEU A 98 10.04 -14.06 -1.44
N MET A 99 10.53 -15.30 -1.43
CA MET A 99 11.63 -15.72 -0.57
C MET A 99 12.90 -14.92 -0.87
N ILE A 100 13.19 -14.65 -2.15
CA ILE A 100 14.32 -13.80 -2.55
C ILE A 100 14.12 -12.36 -2.06
N GLY A 101 12.92 -11.78 -2.27
CA GLY A 101 12.59 -10.45 -1.76
C GLY A 101 12.73 -10.33 -0.25
N GLY A 102 12.14 -11.27 0.50
CA GLY A 102 12.25 -11.32 1.96
C GLY A 102 13.68 -11.53 2.45
N THR A 103 14.49 -12.33 1.74
CA THR A 103 15.92 -12.50 2.06
C THR A 103 16.69 -11.19 1.90
N TYR A 104 16.41 -10.43 0.84
CA TYR A 104 17.01 -9.11 0.63
C TYR A 104 16.62 -8.12 1.73
N LEU A 105 15.34 -8.09 2.13
CA LEU A 105 14.86 -7.24 3.23
C LEU A 105 15.49 -7.63 4.57
N CYS A 106 15.68 -8.91 4.85
CA CYS A 106 16.41 -9.38 6.03
C CYS A 106 17.86 -8.90 6.05
N TYR A 107 18.54 -8.92 4.89
CA TYR A 107 19.90 -8.39 4.75
C TYR A 107 19.95 -6.88 5.03
N GLU A 108 19.10 -6.09 4.37
CA GLU A 108 19.05 -4.64 4.54
C GLU A 108 18.64 -4.25 5.98
N GLY A 109 17.72 -5.01 6.57
CA GLY A 109 17.31 -4.87 7.96
C GLY A 109 18.45 -5.13 8.95
N ALA A 110 19.21 -6.20 8.74
CA ALA A 110 20.37 -6.53 9.57
C ALA A 110 21.46 -5.46 9.48
N GLU A 111 21.73 -4.93 8.28
CA GLU A 111 22.71 -3.85 8.08
C GLU A 111 22.29 -2.58 8.81
N LYS A 112 21.02 -2.18 8.72
CA LYS A 112 20.48 -1.00 9.42
C LYS A 112 20.55 -1.14 10.95
N VAL A 113 20.24 -2.33 11.47
CA VAL A 113 20.37 -2.61 12.92
C VAL A 113 21.83 -2.53 13.34
N LEU A 114 22.73 -3.16 12.57
CA LEU A 114 24.16 -3.18 12.87
C LEU A 114 24.77 -1.77 12.82
N ALA A 115 24.42 -0.96 11.82
CA ALA A 115 24.84 0.43 11.69
C ALA A 115 24.41 1.28 12.91
N LYS A 116 23.19 1.06 13.40
CA LYS A 116 22.65 1.75 14.59
C LYS A 116 23.37 1.32 15.88
N VAL A 117 23.76 0.06 15.99
CA VAL A 117 24.45 -0.49 17.16
C VAL A 117 25.94 -0.12 17.19
N LEU A 118 26.62 -0.13 16.03
CA LEU A 118 28.05 0.16 15.91
C LEU A 118 28.39 1.66 15.86
N GLY A 119 27.40 2.55 15.93
CA GLY A 119 27.60 4.00 15.87
C GLY A 119 28.07 4.53 14.51
N HIS A 120 28.25 3.65 13.50
CA HIS A 120 28.49 4.02 12.11
C HIS A 120 27.15 4.35 11.45
N GLY A 121 26.48 5.39 11.94
CA GLY A 121 25.34 6.00 11.28
C GLY A 121 25.79 6.59 9.95
N GLY A 122 25.89 5.73 8.93
CA GLY A 122 26.10 6.12 7.55
C GLY A 122 25.13 7.24 7.22
N HIS A 123 25.66 8.29 6.63
CA HIS A 123 24.99 9.52 6.26
C HIS A 123 23.80 9.28 5.31
N ASP A 124 22.67 8.74 5.79
CA ASP A 124 21.37 9.10 5.24
C ASP A 124 21.10 10.53 5.70
N LYS A 125 21.83 11.47 5.10
CA LYS A 125 21.45 12.88 5.14
C LYS A 125 20.12 12.93 4.40
N PRO A 126 18.98 13.18 5.05
CA PRO A 126 17.83 13.68 4.30
C PRO A 126 18.37 14.91 3.58
N ALA A 127 18.34 14.89 2.25
CA ALA A 127 18.87 15.95 1.43
C ALA A 127 18.31 17.27 1.96
N LYS A 128 19.18 18.08 2.60
CA LYS A 128 18.85 19.43 3.07
C LYS A 128 18.57 20.38 1.89
N ASP A 129 18.53 19.87 0.67
CA ASP A 129 18.19 20.63 -0.52
C ASP A 129 16.68 20.77 -0.64
N LYS A 130 16.20 21.96 -0.31
CA LYS A 130 14.80 22.42 -0.44
C LYS A 130 14.38 22.65 -1.91
N SER A 131 15.09 22.05 -2.86
CA SER A 131 14.85 22.23 -4.29
C SER A 131 13.72 21.29 -4.76
N PRO A 132 12.81 21.75 -5.64
CA PRO A 132 11.79 20.88 -6.25
C PRO A 132 12.34 19.60 -6.89
N VAL A 133 13.58 19.66 -7.39
CA VAL A 133 14.28 18.52 -7.99
C VAL A 133 14.60 17.42 -6.96
N ALA A 134 14.91 17.81 -5.72
CA ALA A 134 15.15 16.86 -4.63
C ALA A 134 13.85 16.22 -4.14
N GLU A 135 12.75 16.99 -4.08
CA GLU A 135 11.42 16.46 -3.74
C GLU A 135 10.95 15.40 -4.74
N ASP A 136 11.16 15.64 -6.04
CA ASP A 136 10.80 14.67 -7.09
C ASP A 136 11.61 13.37 -7.00
N GLN A 137 12.88 13.45 -6.61
CA GLN A 137 13.72 12.27 -6.38
C GLN A 137 13.26 11.48 -5.15
N LEU A 138 12.89 12.17 -4.07
CA LEU A 138 12.33 11.53 -2.87
C LEU A 138 11.01 10.82 -3.17
N VAL A 139 10.10 11.47 -3.92
CA VAL A 139 8.84 10.85 -4.35
C VAL A 139 9.10 9.62 -5.21
N LYS A 140 10.03 9.70 -6.17
CA LYS A 140 10.38 8.54 -7.02
C LYS A 140 11.00 7.41 -6.21
N GLY A 141 11.89 7.72 -5.26
CA GLY A 141 12.49 6.74 -4.36
C GLY A 141 11.42 6.03 -3.54
N ALA A 142 10.51 6.79 -2.93
CA ALA A 142 9.40 6.24 -2.16
C ALA A 142 8.49 5.32 -3.00
N ILE A 143 8.17 5.72 -4.23
CA ILE A 143 7.37 4.91 -5.17
C ILE A 143 8.09 3.59 -5.53
N MET A 144 9.42 3.60 -5.66
CA MET A 144 10.21 2.40 -5.96
C MET A 144 10.31 1.45 -4.77
N THR A 145 10.49 1.98 -3.56
CA THR A 145 10.48 1.15 -2.35
C THR A 145 9.09 0.55 -2.12
N ASP A 146 8.03 1.34 -2.29
CA ASP A 146 6.64 0.86 -2.22
C ASP A 146 6.36 -0.22 -3.25
N LEU A 147 6.94 -0.18 -4.45
CA LEU A 147 6.76 -1.24 -5.46
C LEU A 147 7.17 -2.62 -4.92
N ILE A 148 8.27 -2.70 -4.18
CA ILE A 148 8.80 -3.95 -3.62
C ILE A 148 7.88 -4.45 -2.50
N LEU A 149 7.54 -3.58 -1.54
CA LEU A 149 6.63 -3.90 -0.43
C LEU A 149 5.23 -4.27 -0.92
N SER A 150 4.73 -3.54 -1.91
CA SER A 150 3.45 -3.80 -2.57
C SER A 150 3.44 -5.14 -3.30
N ALA A 151 4.54 -5.52 -3.93
CA ALA A 151 4.62 -6.82 -4.60
C ALA A 151 4.44 -7.95 -3.60
N GLU A 152 5.03 -7.85 -2.41
CA GLU A 152 4.85 -8.84 -1.35
C GLU A 152 3.39 -8.97 -0.90
N ILE A 153 2.76 -7.83 -0.57
CA ILE A 153 1.35 -7.77 -0.16
C ILE A 153 0.42 -8.37 -1.23
N MET A 154 0.65 -8.01 -2.50
CA MET A 154 -0.18 -8.46 -3.61
C MET A 154 -0.01 -9.96 -3.88
N VAL A 155 1.21 -10.49 -3.77
CA VAL A 155 1.44 -11.93 -3.97
C VAL A 155 0.91 -12.76 -2.80
N ILE A 156 1.05 -12.31 -1.55
CA ILE A 156 0.42 -12.95 -0.38
C ILE A 156 -1.10 -13.03 -0.60
N SER A 157 -1.70 -11.92 -1.05
CA SER A 157 -3.13 -11.85 -1.33
C SER A 157 -3.54 -12.76 -2.49
N LEU A 158 -2.73 -12.84 -3.55
CA LEU A 158 -2.98 -13.72 -4.69
C LEU A 158 -2.91 -15.19 -4.31
N ASN A 159 -1.96 -15.59 -3.47
CA ASN A 159 -1.84 -16.96 -2.98
C ASN A 159 -3.05 -17.40 -2.17
N GLU A 160 -3.75 -16.49 -1.48
CA GLU A 160 -4.96 -16.83 -0.72
C GLU A 160 -6.19 -17.10 -1.59
N VAL A 161 -6.21 -16.60 -2.82
CA VAL A 161 -7.29 -16.81 -3.78
C VAL A 161 -6.80 -17.57 -5.02
N SER A 162 -5.65 -18.25 -4.93
CA SER A 162 -5.03 -18.95 -6.06
C SER A 162 -5.85 -20.10 -6.62
N ASP A 163 -6.86 -20.57 -5.89
CA ASP A 163 -7.77 -21.63 -6.33
C ASP A 163 -9.05 -21.10 -6.99
N GLN A 164 -9.28 -19.78 -6.93
CA GLN A 164 -10.48 -19.14 -7.47
C GLN A 164 -10.38 -18.89 -8.99
N PRO A 165 -11.47 -18.59 -9.70
CA PRO A 165 -11.40 -18.16 -11.10
C PRO A 165 -10.60 -16.87 -11.29
N MET A 166 -9.96 -16.70 -12.45
CA MET A 166 -9.07 -15.56 -12.75
C MET A 166 -9.73 -14.19 -12.51
N ILE A 167 -11.00 -14.03 -12.92
CA ILE A 167 -11.75 -12.78 -12.75
C ILE A 167 -11.97 -12.46 -11.27
N PHE A 168 -12.27 -13.49 -10.46
CA PHE A 168 -12.45 -13.33 -9.02
C PHE A 168 -11.13 -12.92 -8.34
N ARG A 169 -10.00 -13.56 -8.71
CA ARG A 169 -8.66 -13.17 -8.23
C ARG A 169 -8.36 -11.71 -8.55
N ALA A 170 -8.60 -11.30 -9.79
CA ALA A 170 -8.36 -9.93 -10.22
C ALA A 170 -9.22 -8.94 -9.42
N ALA A 171 -10.50 -9.23 -9.23
CA ALA A 171 -11.40 -8.38 -8.44
C ALA A 171 -10.93 -8.25 -6.98
N VAL A 172 -10.57 -9.36 -6.33
CA VAL A 172 -10.03 -9.36 -4.97
C VAL A 172 -8.74 -8.53 -4.89
N LEU A 173 -7.80 -8.75 -5.80
CA LEU A 173 -6.53 -8.01 -5.82
C LEU A 173 -6.72 -6.51 -6.06
N VAL A 174 -7.69 -6.09 -6.88
CA VAL A 174 -8.02 -4.67 -7.05
C VAL A 174 -8.53 -4.07 -5.74
N VAL A 175 -9.44 -4.76 -5.06
CA VAL A 175 -9.99 -4.29 -3.76
C VAL A 175 -8.88 -4.20 -2.72
N VAL A 176 -8.01 -5.21 -2.63
CA VAL A 176 -6.85 -5.21 -1.73
C VAL A 176 -5.91 -4.06 -2.05
N ALA A 177 -5.53 -3.87 -3.33
CA ALA A 177 -4.64 -2.82 -3.76
C ALA A 177 -5.16 -1.44 -3.36
N ILE A 178 -6.44 -1.17 -3.58
CA ILE A 178 -7.08 0.10 -3.20
C ILE A 178 -7.18 0.22 -1.68
N GLY A 179 -7.68 -0.81 -1.00
CA GLY A 179 -7.94 -0.82 0.44
C GLY A 179 -6.68 -0.62 1.27
N ILE A 180 -5.62 -1.37 0.97
CA ILE A 180 -4.33 -1.24 1.67
C ILE A 180 -3.67 0.09 1.37
N THR A 181 -3.69 0.56 0.11
CA THR A 181 -3.13 1.87 -0.24
C THR A 181 -3.86 2.99 0.50
N ALA A 182 -5.20 2.94 0.57
CA ALA A 182 -5.98 3.91 1.32
C ALA A 182 -5.67 3.85 2.82
N LEU A 183 -5.54 2.65 3.40
CA LEU A 183 -5.25 2.45 4.81
C LEU A 183 -3.87 2.98 5.19
N VAL A 184 -2.82 2.55 4.47
CA VAL A 184 -1.43 2.91 4.79
C VAL A 184 -1.21 4.41 4.61
N TYR A 185 -1.49 4.94 3.41
CA TYR A 185 -1.24 6.35 3.13
C TYR A 185 -2.23 7.27 3.84
N GLY A 186 -3.46 6.81 4.10
CA GLY A 186 -4.43 7.52 4.94
C GLY A 186 -3.95 7.64 6.38
N ALA A 187 -3.43 6.56 6.97
CA ALA A 187 -2.83 6.58 8.30
C ALA A 187 -1.61 7.51 8.36
N VAL A 188 -0.70 7.43 7.38
CA VAL A 188 0.47 8.31 7.31
C VAL A 188 0.08 9.78 7.15
N ALA A 189 -0.89 10.09 6.30
CA ALA A 189 -1.39 11.47 6.14
C ALA A 189 -2.03 12.00 7.43
N LEU A 190 -2.73 11.13 8.19
CA LEU A 190 -3.30 11.48 9.48
C LEU A 190 -2.20 11.74 10.53
N LEU A 191 -1.16 10.90 10.58
CA LEU A 191 -0.02 11.09 11.48
C LEU A 191 0.69 12.42 11.24
N VAL A 192 1.00 12.74 9.98
CA VAL A 192 1.61 14.03 9.61
C VAL A 192 0.72 15.21 10.00
N LYS A 193 -0.60 15.08 9.80
CA LYS A 193 -1.54 16.13 10.19
C LYS A 193 -1.59 16.33 11.71
N MET A 194 -1.49 15.26 12.50
CA MET A 194 -1.45 15.35 13.96
C MET A 194 -0.16 16.04 14.44
N ASP A 195 0.98 15.76 13.81
CA ASP A 195 2.26 16.40 14.13
C ASP A 195 2.22 17.92 13.82
N ASP A 196 1.68 18.30 12.66
CA ASP A 196 1.46 19.70 12.28
C ASP A 196 0.59 20.47 13.29
N ILE A 197 -0.46 19.82 13.80
CA ILE A 197 -1.34 20.40 14.82
C ILE A 197 -0.58 20.57 16.14
N GLY A 198 0.24 19.59 16.53
CA GLY A 198 1.10 19.66 17.71
C GLY A 198 2.07 20.83 17.64
N LEU A 199 2.78 20.98 16.52
CA LEU A 199 3.70 22.11 16.29
C LEU A 199 2.98 23.47 16.36
N ARG A 200 1.75 23.56 15.84
CA ARG A 200 0.93 24.78 15.92
C ARG A 200 0.44 25.06 17.35
N MET A 201 0.17 24.04 18.15
CA MET A 201 -0.20 24.19 19.57
C MET A 201 0.99 24.71 20.38
N VAL A 202 2.18 24.13 20.17
CA VAL A 202 3.44 24.61 20.80
C VAL A 202 3.75 26.04 20.37
N SER A 203 3.58 26.37 19.09
CA SER A 203 3.86 27.71 18.56
C SER A 203 2.85 28.78 19.01
N ARG A 204 1.64 28.39 19.42
CA ARG A 204 0.57 29.29 19.90
C ARG A 204 0.48 29.38 21.43
N GLY A 205 1.22 28.55 22.17
CA GLY A 205 1.19 28.49 23.63
C GLY A 205 2.58 28.41 24.25
N GLY A 206 3.22 29.57 24.46
CA GLY A 206 4.03 29.81 25.65
C GLY A 206 3.21 30.72 26.56
N PRO A 207 3.02 30.42 27.87
CA PRO A 207 4.05 29.96 28.82
C PRO A 207 3.66 28.74 29.69
N GLY A 208 4.62 27.84 29.92
CA GLY A 208 4.43 26.68 30.82
C GLY A 208 5.65 25.75 30.94
N ALA A 209 6.87 26.29 30.86
CA ALA A 209 8.06 25.59 31.32
C ALA A 209 8.22 25.90 32.82
N GLY A 210 7.56 25.09 33.64
CA GLY A 210 7.63 25.14 35.08
C GLY A 210 7.41 23.76 35.64
N PHE A 211 8.46 22.93 35.58
CA PHE A 211 8.94 22.00 36.60
C PHE A 211 10.40 21.68 36.29
#